data_AF-A0A196SFK7-F1
#
_entry.id   AF-A0A196SFK7-F1
#
_cell.length_a   1.000
_cell.length_b   1.000
_cell.length_c   1.000
_cell.angle_alpha   90.00
_cell.angle_beta   90.00
_cell.angle_gamma   90.00
#
_symmetry.space_group_name_H-M   'P 1'
#
loop_
_entity.id
_entity.type
_entity.pdbx_description
1 polymer ?
#
loop_
_entity_poly.entity_id
_entity_poly.type
_entity_poly.pdbx_seq_one_letter_code
_entity_poly.pdbx_strand_id
1 'polypeptide(L)'
;MLYPAIFICLCFIFLEPVSDNGVEPENTIQVVLHVLEKPYIVTYPQVFPYAKLLWVIALVCGFLGYERVFSLFGFLSMILIGTFQSMGEDAEGGFVWLVSNSVAMYIVGLYFLNEAVFPQNDFKWSHLDKSRLWLFAVYPVLLWCPIAYENNAFVWDFSLKHALFGDGCTAFCYVMPTLLATMCLFYPHVDRRLFGITTFVCSLFGASSMVVLGVSKLVHPIVMHIPLPSRFSKNRKARGHVSAGHGRIGKHRCHPSGRGKAGGQHHMRILFDKFHPGYFGKVGMRHFHLKRNLYYCPTMNLDELWSVLPEEAQEQAKKDASKAPVIDLTQHGVFKLLGRGRIERPVVVKTKFISSIAEKKIKAAGGACILTA
;
A
#
# COMPACT_ATOMS: atom_id res chain seq x y z
N MET A 1 3.80 1.64 -11.47
CA MET A 1 2.62 0.81 -11.80
C MET A 1 2.64 0.34 -13.24
N LEU A 2 2.71 1.23 -14.23
CA LEU A 2 2.58 0.84 -15.65
C LEU A 2 3.69 -0.12 -16.13
N TYR A 3 4.97 0.20 -15.88
CA TYR A 3 6.10 -0.62 -16.35
C TYR A 3 6.14 -2.05 -15.76
N PRO A 4 5.99 -2.26 -14.43
CA PRO A 4 5.94 -3.62 -13.88
C PRO A 4 4.74 -4.43 -14.40
N ALA A 5 3.57 -3.80 -14.56
CA ALA A 5 2.38 -4.48 -15.06
C ALA A 5 2.53 -4.91 -16.54
N ILE A 6 3.12 -4.04 -17.38
CA ILE A 6 3.43 -4.38 -18.77
C ILE A 6 4.44 -5.53 -18.83
N PHE A 7 5.50 -5.49 -18.01
CA PHE A 7 6.50 -6.55 -17.97
C PHE A 7 5.88 -7.90 -17.56
N ILE A 8 5.05 -7.91 -16.50
CA ILE A 8 4.34 -9.12 -16.06
C ILE A 8 3.43 -9.65 -17.18
N CYS A 9 2.68 -8.77 -17.87
CA CYS A 9 1.86 -9.20 -19.02
C CYS A 9 2.71 -9.83 -20.12
N LEU A 10 3.85 -9.23 -20.46
CA LEU A 10 4.75 -9.75 -21.49
C LEU A 10 5.31 -11.10 -21.09
N CYS A 11 5.76 -11.27 -19.84
CA CYS A 11 6.18 -12.58 -19.33
C CYS A 11 5.04 -13.59 -19.34
N PHE A 12 3.82 -13.19 -19.02
CA PHE A 12 2.68 -14.11 -19.04
C PHE A 12 2.29 -14.57 -20.45
N ILE A 13 2.57 -13.75 -21.48
CA ILE A 13 2.25 -14.05 -22.89
C ILE A 13 3.39 -14.80 -23.58
N PHE A 14 4.64 -14.44 -23.32
CA PHE A 14 5.79 -14.86 -24.13
C PHE A 14 6.72 -15.86 -23.45
N LEU A 15 6.58 -16.10 -22.14
CA LEU A 15 7.46 -17.03 -21.43
C LEU A 15 6.87 -18.44 -21.47
N GLU A 16 7.49 -19.32 -22.24
CA GLU A 16 7.09 -20.72 -22.37
C GLU A 16 7.46 -21.53 -21.10
N PRO A 17 6.71 -22.60 -20.79
CA PRO A 17 7.10 -23.56 -19.76
C PRO A 17 8.44 -24.20 -20.09
N VAL A 18 9.30 -24.35 -19.09
CA VAL A 18 10.53 -25.15 -19.22
C VAL A 18 10.16 -26.60 -18.95
N SER A 19 10.45 -27.51 -19.87
CA SER A 19 10.20 -28.95 -19.71
C SER A 19 11.35 -29.78 -20.25
N ASP A 20 11.53 -30.98 -19.72
CA ASP A 20 12.56 -31.91 -20.20
C ASP A 20 12.25 -32.47 -21.61
N ASN A 21 10.96 -32.70 -21.91
CA ASN A 21 10.54 -33.35 -23.16
C ASN A 21 10.18 -32.37 -24.29
N GLY A 22 10.20 -31.06 -24.02
CA GLY A 22 9.72 -30.02 -24.94
C GLY A 22 8.19 -30.03 -25.05
N VAL A 23 7.55 -28.86 -24.95
CA VAL A 23 6.08 -28.75 -25.03
C VAL A 23 5.68 -28.22 -26.40
N GLU A 24 4.91 -29.00 -27.16
CA GLU A 24 4.28 -28.50 -28.38
C GLU A 24 3.19 -27.44 -28.04
N PRO A 25 3.06 -26.35 -28.81
CA PRO A 25 2.14 -25.26 -28.51
C PRO A 25 0.68 -25.71 -28.28
N GLU A 26 0.23 -26.74 -29.01
CA GLU A 26 -1.13 -27.28 -28.93
C GLU A 26 -1.42 -27.98 -27.58
N ASN A 27 -0.40 -28.58 -26.96
CA ASN A 27 -0.54 -29.33 -25.70
C ASN A 27 -0.26 -28.48 -24.45
N THR A 28 0.21 -27.24 -24.63
CA THR A 28 0.60 -26.33 -23.53
C THR A 28 -0.46 -26.20 -22.45
N ILE A 29 -1.75 -26.09 -22.81
CA ILE A 29 -2.84 -25.93 -21.84
C ILE A 29 -3.03 -27.20 -21.00
N GLN A 30 -2.87 -28.38 -21.60
CA GLN A 30 -3.00 -29.67 -20.90
C GLN A 30 -1.84 -29.90 -19.95
N VAL A 31 -0.62 -29.60 -20.37
CA VAL A 31 0.57 -29.67 -19.52
C VAL A 31 0.45 -28.70 -18.34
N VAL A 32 0.00 -27.46 -18.57
CA VAL A 32 -0.26 -26.48 -17.49
C VAL A 32 -1.30 -27.00 -16.51
N LEU A 33 -2.39 -27.61 -17.00
CA LEU A 33 -3.41 -28.22 -16.14
C LEU A 33 -2.84 -29.36 -15.29
N HIS A 34 -2.08 -30.27 -15.89
CA HIS A 34 -1.51 -31.42 -15.20
C HIS A 34 -0.53 -31.01 -14.09
N VAL A 35 0.34 -30.04 -14.38
CA VAL A 35 1.27 -29.47 -13.39
C VAL A 35 0.53 -28.80 -12.23
N LEU A 36 -0.57 -28.08 -12.52
CA LEU A 36 -1.37 -27.42 -11.50
C LEU A 36 -2.27 -28.38 -10.69
N GLU A 37 -2.57 -29.56 -11.22
CA GLU A 37 -3.32 -30.62 -10.51
C GLU A 37 -2.46 -31.33 -9.46
N LYS A 38 -1.17 -31.59 -9.77
CA LYS A 38 -0.23 -32.25 -8.85
C LYS A 38 1.08 -31.48 -8.72
N PRO A 39 1.07 -30.26 -8.17
CA PRO A 39 2.29 -29.50 -7.97
C PRO A 39 3.14 -30.12 -6.86
N TYR A 40 4.46 -29.95 -6.93
CA TYR A 40 5.40 -30.49 -5.93
C TYR A 40 5.14 -30.01 -4.51
N ILE A 41 4.52 -28.84 -4.37
CA ILE A 41 4.16 -28.32 -3.05
C ILE A 41 3.16 -29.22 -2.31
N VAL A 42 2.39 -30.04 -3.03
CA VAL A 42 1.37 -30.95 -2.44
C VAL A 42 1.98 -32.30 -2.02
N THR A 43 3.18 -32.64 -2.52
CA THR A 43 3.86 -33.92 -2.25
C THR A 43 4.20 -34.14 -0.77
N TYR A 44 4.30 -33.06 0.03
CA TYR A 44 4.70 -33.12 1.44
C TYR A 44 3.58 -32.65 2.40
N PRO A 45 2.53 -33.46 2.62
CA PRO A 45 1.38 -33.06 3.44
C PRO A 45 1.70 -32.81 4.91
N GLN A 46 2.85 -33.31 5.38
CA GLN A 46 3.34 -33.08 6.74
C GLN A 46 3.65 -31.60 7.03
N VAL A 47 3.92 -30.80 5.99
CA VAL A 47 4.28 -29.37 6.11
C VAL A 47 3.05 -28.47 6.24
N PHE A 48 1.87 -28.93 5.77
CA PHE A 48 0.65 -28.13 5.72
C PHE A 48 0.19 -27.54 7.07
N PRO A 49 0.16 -28.29 8.20
CA PRO A 49 -0.26 -27.71 9.47
C PRO A 49 0.67 -26.60 9.96
N TYR A 50 1.99 -26.73 9.71
CA TYR A 50 2.99 -25.73 10.07
C TYR A 50 2.85 -24.48 9.19
N ALA A 51 2.64 -24.66 7.88
CA ALA A 51 2.41 -23.55 6.95
C ALA A 51 1.12 -22.78 7.29
N LYS A 52 0.03 -23.48 7.65
CA LYS A 52 -1.21 -22.85 8.15
C LYS A 52 -0.98 -22.07 9.44
N LEU A 53 -0.24 -22.64 10.39
CA LEU A 53 0.07 -21.97 11.65
C LEU A 53 0.87 -20.67 11.40
N LEU A 54 1.91 -20.73 10.57
CA LEU A 54 2.71 -19.55 10.19
C LEU A 54 1.85 -18.49 9.49
N TRP A 55 0.93 -18.90 8.63
CA TRP A 55 0.02 -18.00 7.95
C TRP A 55 -0.92 -17.27 8.93
N VAL A 56 -1.52 -17.99 9.87
CA VAL A 56 -2.37 -17.39 10.91
C VAL A 56 -1.56 -16.45 11.79
N ILE A 57 -0.35 -16.84 12.21
CA ILE A 57 0.55 -15.98 13.00
C ILE A 57 0.88 -14.70 12.23
N ALA A 58 1.21 -14.79 10.94
CA ALA A 58 1.52 -13.62 10.12
C ALA A 58 0.33 -12.65 10.00
N LEU A 59 -0.89 -13.17 9.85
CA LEU A 59 -2.11 -12.35 9.83
C LEU A 59 -2.34 -11.66 11.16
N VAL A 60 -2.22 -12.39 12.28
CA VAL A 60 -2.34 -11.82 13.64
C VAL A 60 -1.27 -10.75 13.87
N CYS A 61 -0.02 -11.00 13.49
CA CYS A 61 1.06 -10.02 13.55
C CYS A 61 0.73 -8.75 12.75
N GLY A 62 0.15 -8.88 11.56
CA GLY A 62 -0.33 -7.76 10.76
C GLY A 62 -1.35 -6.90 11.53
N PHE A 63 -2.36 -7.53 12.15
CA PHE A 63 -3.36 -6.80 12.95
C PHE A 63 -2.81 -6.22 14.26
N LEU A 64 -1.74 -6.78 14.81
CA LEU A 64 -1.06 -6.25 15.99
C LEU A 64 -0.07 -5.11 15.66
N GLY A 65 0.08 -4.73 14.39
CA GLY A 65 0.99 -3.67 13.96
C GLY A 65 2.43 -4.11 13.70
N TYR A 66 2.71 -5.42 13.65
CA TYR A 66 4.03 -5.95 13.30
C TYR A 66 4.20 -6.09 11.78
N GLU A 67 4.30 -4.96 11.10
CA GLU A 67 4.36 -4.85 9.62
C GLU A 67 5.52 -5.66 9.01
N ARG A 68 6.69 -5.69 9.66
CA ARG A 68 7.86 -6.42 9.14
C ARG A 68 7.64 -7.93 9.08
N VAL A 69 6.98 -8.49 10.09
CA VAL A 69 6.70 -9.93 10.16
C VAL A 69 5.67 -10.30 9.08
N PHE A 70 4.64 -9.46 8.92
CA PHE A 70 3.67 -9.61 7.84
C PHE A 70 4.33 -9.56 6.46
N SER A 71 5.19 -8.58 6.20
CA SER A 71 5.88 -8.42 4.91
C SER A 71 6.90 -9.52 4.65
N LEU A 72 7.62 -9.99 5.68
CA LEU A 72 8.57 -11.11 5.57
C LEU A 72 7.83 -12.41 5.22
N PHE A 73 6.68 -12.67 5.85
CA PHE A 73 5.83 -13.80 5.49
C PHE A 73 5.33 -13.68 4.04
N GLY A 74 4.89 -12.49 3.62
CA GLY A 74 4.52 -12.22 2.23
C GLY A 74 5.66 -12.54 1.25
N PHE A 75 6.89 -12.12 1.56
CA PHE A 75 8.06 -12.45 0.73
C PHE A 75 8.33 -13.95 0.65
N LEU A 76 8.46 -14.62 1.81
CA LEU A 76 8.79 -16.05 1.87
C LEU A 76 7.72 -16.90 1.21
N SER A 77 6.44 -16.60 1.44
CA SER A 77 5.33 -17.31 0.81
C SER A 77 5.33 -17.12 -0.71
N MET A 78 5.58 -15.93 -1.25
CA MET A 78 5.62 -15.71 -2.69
C MET A 78 6.80 -16.41 -3.39
N ILE A 79 7.94 -16.56 -2.72
CA ILE A 79 9.06 -17.34 -3.25
C ILE A 79 8.72 -18.84 -3.24
N LEU A 80 8.28 -19.38 -2.09
CA LEU A 80 8.03 -20.81 -1.95
C LEU A 80 6.84 -21.28 -2.79
N ILE A 81 5.74 -20.53 -2.79
CA ILE A 81 4.56 -20.83 -3.61
C ILE A 81 4.93 -20.61 -5.09
N GLY A 82 5.63 -19.52 -5.40
CA GLY A 82 6.11 -19.23 -6.75
C GLY A 82 6.93 -20.36 -7.36
N THR A 83 7.87 -20.95 -6.60
CA THR A 83 8.67 -22.09 -7.04
C THR A 83 7.84 -23.37 -7.12
N PHE A 84 7.31 -23.83 -5.98
CA PHE A 84 6.84 -25.21 -5.84
C PHE A 84 5.41 -25.43 -6.32
N GLN A 85 4.57 -24.37 -6.40
CA GLN A 85 3.26 -24.47 -7.05
C GLN A 85 3.37 -24.45 -8.57
N SER A 86 4.43 -23.85 -9.10
CA SER A 86 4.66 -23.74 -10.54
C SER A 86 5.47 -24.91 -11.12
N MET A 87 5.96 -25.83 -10.27
CA MET A 87 6.73 -27.01 -10.65
C MET A 87 5.90 -28.28 -10.44
N GLY A 88 5.97 -29.19 -11.41
CA GLY A 88 5.34 -30.49 -11.33
C GLY A 88 5.90 -31.46 -12.37
N GLU A 89 5.33 -32.64 -12.41
CA GLU A 89 5.64 -33.67 -13.42
C GLU A 89 4.56 -33.62 -14.52
N ASP A 90 4.97 -33.89 -15.77
CA ASP A 90 4.05 -34.13 -16.88
C ASP A 90 3.46 -35.56 -16.81
N ALA A 91 2.47 -35.86 -17.66
CA ALA A 91 1.85 -37.19 -17.74
C ALA A 91 2.85 -38.32 -18.07
N GLU A 92 3.99 -37.98 -18.69
CA GLU A 92 5.10 -38.88 -19.03
C GLU A 92 6.18 -38.94 -17.94
N GLY A 93 6.03 -38.19 -16.84
CA GLY A 93 6.99 -38.12 -15.73
C GLY A 93 8.17 -37.17 -15.94
N GLY A 94 8.13 -36.32 -16.98
CA GLY A 94 9.13 -35.28 -17.22
C GLY A 94 8.95 -34.08 -16.30
N PHE A 95 10.03 -33.41 -15.90
CA PHE A 95 9.94 -32.18 -15.10
C PHE A 95 9.39 -31.03 -15.94
N VAL A 96 8.44 -30.28 -15.37
CA VAL A 96 7.88 -29.07 -15.99
C VAL A 96 7.86 -27.92 -14.98
N TRP A 97 8.27 -26.75 -15.44
CA TRP A 97 8.26 -25.51 -14.68
C TRP A 97 7.53 -24.38 -15.43
N LEU A 98 6.45 -23.90 -14.84
CA LEU A 98 5.68 -22.74 -15.29
C LEU A 98 6.39 -21.44 -14.88
N VAL A 99 7.39 -21.04 -15.67
CA VAL A 99 8.27 -19.90 -15.36
C VAL A 99 7.48 -18.58 -15.32
N SER A 100 6.48 -18.40 -16.17
CA SER A 100 5.64 -17.18 -16.21
C SER A 100 4.91 -16.92 -14.88
N ASN A 101 4.34 -17.96 -14.26
CA ASN A 101 3.68 -17.89 -12.96
C ASN A 101 4.69 -17.54 -11.84
N SER A 102 5.85 -18.19 -11.89
CA SER A 102 6.92 -18.00 -10.91
C SER A 102 7.45 -16.56 -10.94
N VAL A 103 7.72 -16.03 -12.13
CA VAL A 103 8.21 -14.64 -12.31
C VAL A 103 7.21 -13.63 -11.77
N ALA A 104 5.91 -13.79 -12.05
CA ALA A 104 4.88 -12.90 -11.53
C ALA A 104 4.84 -12.91 -9.98
N MET A 105 4.93 -14.10 -9.37
CA MET A 105 4.98 -14.24 -7.90
C MET A 105 6.27 -13.67 -7.31
N TYR A 106 7.43 -13.89 -7.94
CA TYR A 106 8.71 -13.33 -7.48
C TYR A 106 8.72 -11.82 -7.52
N ILE A 107 8.13 -11.20 -8.54
CA ILE A 107 8.00 -9.74 -8.58
C ILE A 107 7.20 -9.26 -7.37
N VAL A 108 6.04 -9.86 -7.08
CA VAL A 108 5.27 -9.52 -5.87
C VAL A 108 6.11 -9.72 -4.60
N GLY A 109 6.82 -10.84 -4.51
CA GLY A 109 7.75 -11.14 -3.42
C GLY A 109 8.82 -10.06 -3.22
N LEU A 110 9.45 -9.57 -4.29
CA LEU A 110 10.44 -8.49 -4.20
C LEU A 110 9.85 -7.18 -3.66
N TYR A 111 8.59 -6.87 -3.97
CA TYR A 111 7.92 -5.72 -3.35
C TYR A 111 7.65 -5.95 -1.86
N PHE A 112 7.30 -7.16 -1.45
CA PHE A 112 7.20 -7.51 -0.03
C PHE A 112 8.55 -7.45 0.69
N LEU A 113 9.64 -7.86 0.04
CA LEU A 113 11.00 -7.74 0.58
C LEU A 113 11.38 -6.28 0.77
N ASN A 114 11.12 -5.44 -0.24
CA ASN A 114 11.36 -4.00 -0.14
C ASN A 114 10.58 -3.38 1.02
N GLU A 115 9.34 -3.81 1.23
CA GLU A 115 8.49 -3.37 2.35
C GLU A 115 9.00 -3.89 3.71
N ALA A 116 9.56 -5.11 3.76
CA ALA A 116 10.17 -5.65 4.98
C ALA A 116 11.44 -4.88 5.40
N VAL A 117 12.23 -4.42 4.43
CA VAL A 117 13.45 -3.62 4.66
C VAL A 117 13.10 -2.15 4.95
N PHE A 118 12.19 -1.58 4.18
CA PHE A 118 11.77 -0.17 4.27
C PHE A 118 10.25 -0.08 4.50
N PRO A 119 9.78 -0.26 5.75
CA PRO A 119 8.35 -0.27 6.04
C PRO A 119 7.69 1.08 5.75
N GLN A 120 6.63 1.04 4.96
CA GLN A 120 5.74 2.16 4.62
C GLN A 120 4.28 1.87 4.95
N ASN A 121 3.90 0.59 5.10
CA ASN A 121 2.63 0.16 5.64
C ASN A 121 2.46 0.68 7.07
N ASP A 122 1.25 1.08 7.45
CA ASP A 122 0.92 1.46 8.82
C ASP A 122 -0.35 0.71 9.25
N PHE A 123 -0.17 -0.39 9.97
CA PHE A 123 -1.26 -1.28 10.40
C PHE A 123 -1.83 -0.95 11.79
N LYS A 124 -1.93 0.33 12.15
CA LYS A 124 -2.61 0.74 13.39
C LYS A 124 -4.11 0.51 13.33
N TRP A 125 -4.69 0.05 14.44
CA TRP A 125 -6.15 -0.09 14.61
C TRP A 125 -6.94 1.20 14.33
N SER A 126 -6.34 2.37 14.54
CA SER A 126 -6.96 3.66 14.22
C SER A 126 -7.17 3.89 12.72
N HIS A 127 -6.38 3.23 11.87
CA HIS A 127 -6.41 3.35 10.41
C HIS A 127 -7.34 2.34 9.72
N LEU A 128 -8.00 1.48 10.50
CA LEU A 128 -8.88 0.45 9.97
C LEU A 128 -10.18 1.06 9.41
N ASP A 129 -10.47 0.79 8.13
CA ASP A 129 -11.68 1.28 7.47
C ASP A 129 -12.91 0.43 7.86
N LYS A 130 -13.78 1.00 8.69
CA LYS A 130 -15.02 0.36 9.17
C LYS A 130 -15.93 -0.12 8.04
N SER A 131 -15.90 0.52 6.87
CA SER A 131 -16.73 0.12 5.72
C SER A 131 -16.30 -1.20 5.09
N ARG A 132 -15.08 -1.69 5.42
CA ARG A 132 -14.47 -2.89 4.84
C ARG A 132 -14.39 -4.05 5.82
N LEU A 133 -14.93 -3.90 7.04
CA LEU A 133 -14.98 -4.95 8.05
C LEU A 133 -15.64 -6.25 7.57
N TRP A 134 -16.50 -6.18 6.57
CA TRP A 134 -17.09 -7.37 5.95
C TRP A 134 -16.04 -8.33 5.35
N LEU A 135 -14.82 -7.86 5.04
CA LEU A 135 -13.71 -8.71 4.60
C LEU A 135 -13.30 -9.74 5.65
N PHE A 136 -13.54 -9.48 6.94
CA PHE A 136 -13.28 -10.48 8.01
C PHE A 136 -14.07 -11.77 7.81
N ALA A 137 -15.25 -11.72 7.17
CA ALA A 137 -16.03 -12.91 6.86
C ALA A 137 -15.37 -13.81 5.79
N VAL A 138 -14.42 -13.29 5.01
CA VAL A 138 -13.74 -14.02 3.94
C VAL A 138 -12.56 -14.84 4.48
N TYR A 139 -11.91 -14.38 5.56
CA TYR A 139 -10.73 -15.06 6.12
C TYR A 139 -11.00 -16.50 6.57
N PRO A 140 -12.08 -16.82 7.30
CA PRO A 140 -12.36 -18.20 7.69
C PRO A 140 -12.52 -19.13 6.48
N VAL A 141 -13.14 -18.65 5.40
CA VAL A 141 -13.36 -19.45 4.18
C VAL A 141 -12.03 -19.71 3.46
N LEU A 142 -11.17 -18.70 3.34
CA LEU A 142 -9.85 -18.84 2.71
C LEU A 142 -8.88 -19.65 3.57
N LEU A 143 -8.97 -19.59 4.90
CA LEU A 143 -8.13 -20.41 5.78
C LEU A 143 -8.59 -21.87 5.82
N TRP A 144 -9.90 -22.10 5.77
CA TRP A 144 -10.48 -23.46 5.76
C TRP A 144 -10.20 -24.16 4.44
N CYS A 145 -10.33 -23.46 3.31
CA CYS A 145 -10.27 -24.06 1.97
C CYS A 145 -11.19 -25.29 1.84
N PRO A 146 -12.52 -25.11 1.93
CA PRO A 146 -13.47 -26.22 2.03
C PRO A 146 -13.74 -26.90 0.69
N ILE A 147 -12.70 -27.07 -0.14
CA ILE A 147 -12.76 -27.75 -1.43
C ILE A 147 -11.77 -28.89 -1.34
N ALA A 148 -12.27 -30.12 -1.48
CA ALA A 148 -11.48 -31.34 -1.59
C ALA A 148 -11.64 -31.94 -2.98
N TYR A 149 -10.62 -32.64 -3.47
CA TYR A 149 -10.68 -33.38 -4.72
C TYR A 149 -10.85 -34.87 -4.41
N GLU A 150 -12.05 -35.40 -4.65
CA GLU A 150 -12.39 -36.81 -4.41
C GLU A 150 -13.07 -37.39 -5.66
N ASN A 151 -12.66 -38.60 -6.08
CA ASN A 151 -13.28 -39.34 -7.19
C ASN A 151 -13.42 -38.53 -8.50
N ASN A 152 -12.38 -37.78 -8.90
CA ASN A 152 -12.39 -36.89 -10.07
C ASN A 152 -13.44 -35.77 -10.03
N ALA A 153 -13.93 -35.41 -8.85
CA ALA A 153 -14.83 -34.29 -8.64
C ALA A 153 -14.37 -33.42 -7.47
N PHE A 154 -14.58 -32.11 -7.58
CA PHE A 154 -14.42 -31.22 -6.43
C PHE A 154 -15.67 -31.31 -5.56
N VAL A 155 -15.48 -31.62 -4.28
CA VAL A 155 -16.55 -31.74 -3.28
C VAL A 155 -16.29 -30.72 -2.17
N TRP A 156 -17.37 -30.20 -1.59
CA TRP A 156 -17.26 -29.33 -0.41
C TRP A 156 -16.95 -30.17 0.83
N ASP A 157 -15.78 -29.97 1.42
CA ASP A 157 -15.43 -30.59 2.70
C ASP A 157 -15.25 -29.52 3.79
N PHE A 158 -16.21 -29.46 4.70
CA PHE A 158 -16.18 -28.62 5.90
C PHE A 158 -15.72 -29.40 7.14
N SER A 159 -14.87 -30.41 6.97
CA SER A 159 -14.29 -31.13 8.10
C SER A 159 -13.19 -30.29 8.77
N LEU A 160 -13.08 -30.40 10.09
CA LEU A 160 -12.03 -29.73 10.87
C LEU A 160 -10.65 -30.36 10.59
N LYS A 161 -10.63 -31.62 10.14
CA LYS A 161 -9.43 -32.31 9.66
C LYS A 161 -8.91 -31.64 8.38
N HIS A 162 -9.78 -31.37 7.41
CA HIS A 162 -9.41 -30.64 6.19
C HIS A 162 -9.01 -29.18 6.48
N ALA A 163 -9.67 -28.55 7.46
CA ALA A 163 -9.29 -27.22 7.92
C ALA A 163 -7.83 -27.15 8.43
N LEU A 164 -7.34 -28.19 9.10
CA LEU A 164 -5.98 -28.22 9.67
C LEU A 164 -4.94 -28.85 8.74
N PHE A 165 -5.31 -29.89 7.99
CA PHE A 165 -4.39 -30.70 7.18
C PHE A 165 -4.62 -30.56 5.66
N GLY A 166 -5.54 -29.72 5.22
CA GLY A 166 -5.74 -29.42 3.80
C GLY A 166 -4.59 -28.62 3.20
N ASP A 167 -4.41 -28.78 1.90
CA ASP A 167 -3.37 -28.17 1.05
C ASP A 167 -3.55 -26.66 0.82
N GLY A 168 -4.71 -26.08 1.10
CA GLY A 168 -5.02 -24.68 0.77
C GLY A 168 -4.02 -23.59 1.22
N CYS A 169 -3.16 -23.84 2.22
CA CYS A 169 -2.11 -22.89 2.62
C CYS A 169 -0.91 -22.82 1.67
N THR A 170 -0.80 -23.74 0.72
CA THR A 170 0.32 -23.80 -0.23
C THR A 170 -0.04 -23.23 -1.60
N ALA A 171 -1.30 -22.80 -1.79
CA ALA A 171 -1.74 -22.23 -3.06
C ALA A 171 -1.88 -20.71 -3.00
N PHE A 172 -1.37 -20.05 -4.04
CA PHE A 172 -1.41 -18.60 -4.22
C PHE A 172 -2.83 -18.03 -4.10
N CYS A 173 -3.81 -18.75 -4.64
CA CYS A 173 -5.22 -18.33 -4.70
C CYS A 173 -5.89 -18.21 -3.32
N TYR A 174 -5.27 -18.71 -2.25
CA TYR A 174 -5.76 -18.51 -0.89
C TYR A 174 -4.87 -17.57 -0.09
N VAL A 175 -3.55 -17.77 -0.14
CA VAL A 175 -2.59 -16.95 0.62
C VAL A 175 -2.59 -15.50 0.16
N MET A 176 -2.45 -15.24 -1.14
CA MET A 176 -2.32 -13.86 -1.63
C MET A 176 -3.61 -13.04 -1.40
N PRO A 177 -4.83 -13.57 -1.64
CA PRO A 177 -6.05 -12.82 -1.32
C PRO A 177 -6.22 -12.48 0.17
N THR A 178 -5.75 -13.31 1.11
CA THR A 178 -5.78 -12.91 2.54
C THR A 178 -4.80 -11.78 2.85
N LEU A 179 -3.59 -11.82 2.28
CA LEU A 179 -2.62 -10.73 2.44
C LEU A 179 -3.14 -9.43 1.81
N LEU A 180 -3.72 -9.52 0.61
CA LEU A 180 -4.36 -8.39 -0.07
C LEU A 180 -5.59 -7.89 0.69
N ALA A 181 -6.40 -8.77 1.29
CA ALA A 181 -7.53 -8.39 2.13
C ALA A 181 -7.06 -7.61 3.38
N THR A 182 -5.95 -8.02 3.99
CA THR A 182 -5.37 -7.32 5.15
C THR A 182 -4.94 -5.92 4.74
N MET A 183 -4.21 -5.80 3.63
CA MET A 183 -3.84 -4.51 3.06
C MET A 183 -5.06 -3.66 2.65
N CYS A 184 -6.12 -4.27 2.13
CA CYS A 184 -7.38 -3.58 1.80
C CYS A 184 -8.07 -2.97 3.03
N LEU A 185 -7.98 -3.60 4.21
CA LEU A 185 -8.58 -3.09 5.45
C LEU A 185 -7.91 -1.80 5.94
N PHE A 186 -6.61 -1.62 5.70
CA PHE A 186 -5.82 -0.48 6.16
C PHE A 186 -5.54 0.58 5.06
N TYR A 187 -6.00 0.37 3.82
CA TYR A 187 -5.84 1.36 2.76
C TYR A 187 -6.64 2.64 3.06
N PRO A 188 -6.03 3.85 3.00
CA PRO A 188 -4.88 4.23 2.16
C PRO A 188 -3.50 4.21 2.82
N HIS A 189 -3.38 3.71 4.05
CA HIS A 189 -2.14 3.72 4.86
C HIS A 189 -1.22 2.53 4.57
N VAL A 190 -1.18 2.08 3.32
CA VAL A 190 -0.41 0.93 2.83
C VAL A 190 0.42 1.39 1.63
N ASP A 191 1.60 0.79 1.41
CA ASP A 191 2.38 1.07 0.21
C ASP A 191 1.53 0.84 -1.04
N ARG A 192 1.30 1.94 -1.75
CA ARG A 192 0.49 1.94 -2.96
C ARG A 192 1.11 1.04 -4.02
N ARG A 193 2.45 0.92 -4.09
CA ARG A 193 3.18 0.14 -5.10
C ARG A 193 2.95 -1.35 -4.90
N LEU A 194 3.23 -1.86 -3.69
CA LEU A 194 2.92 -3.23 -3.30
C LEU A 194 1.44 -3.55 -3.49
N PHE A 195 0.54 -2.66 -3.03
CA PHE A 195 -0.90 -2.86 -3.16
C PHE A 195 -1.37 -3.00 -4.61
N GLY A 196 -0.94 -2.11 -5.51
CA GLY A 196 -1.39 -2.15 -6.89
C GLY A 196 -0.81 -3.31 -7.69
N ILE A 197 0.45 -3.69 -7.46
CA ILE A 197 1.05 -4.87 -8.14
C ILE A 197 0.39 -6.16 -7.66
N THR A 198 0.19 -6.29 -6.35
CA THR A 198 -0.53 -7.43 -5.76
C THR A 198 -1.94 -7.57 -6.34
N THR A 199 -2.70 -6.46 -6.37
CA THR A 199 -4.06 -6.45 -6.92
C THR A 199 -4.06 -6.85 -8.40
N PHE A 200 -3.07 -6.37 -9.16
CA PHE A 200 -2.93 -6.69 -10.57
C PHE A 200 -2.64 -8.19 -10.80
N VAL A 201 -1.66 -8.76 -10.10
CA VAL A 201 -1.31 -10.18 -10.23
C VAL A 201 -2.46 -11.08 -9.76
N CYS A 202 -3.12 -10.75 -8.65
CA CYS A 202 -4.32 -11.48 -8.20
C CYS A 202 -5.43 -11.46 -9.25
N SER A 203 -5.65 -10.31 -9.90
CA SER A 203 -6.67 -10.18 -10.95
C SER A 203 -6.31 -10.97 -12.21
N LEU A 204 -5.02 -10.98 -12.58
CA LEU A 204 -4.51 -11.72 -13.74
C LEU A 204 -4.67 -13.23 -13.53
N PHE A 205 -4.20 -13.77 -12.40
CA PHE A 205 -4.35 -15.18 -12.07
C PHE A 205 -5.80 -15.57 -11.84
N GLY A 206 -6.61 -14.72 -11.19
CA GLY A 206 -8.04 -14.97 -11.06
C GLY A 206 -8.74 -15.10 -12.41
N ALA A 207 -8.43 -14.22 -13.36
CA ALA A 207 -8.98 -14.28 -14.71
C ALA A 207 -8.49 -15.52 -15.49
N SER A 208 -7.19 -15.84 -15.44
CA SER A 208 -6.65 -17.02 -16.12
C SER A 208 -7.23 -18.31 -15.55
N SER A 209 -7.32 -18.43 -14.23
CA SER A 209 -7.95 -19.58 -13.55
C SER A 209 -9.43 -19.71 -13.93
N MET A 210 -10.19 -18.61 -14.02
CA MET A 210 -11.59 -18.67 -14.47
C MET A 210 -11.74 -19.16 -15.91
N VAL A 211 -10.82 -18.80 -16.81
CA VAL A 211 -10.82 -19.30 -18.20
C VAL A 211 -10.49 -20.78 -18.23
N VAL A 212 -9.41 -21.18 -17.57
CA VAL A 212 -8.93 -22.58 -17.56
C VAL A 212 -9.97 -23.52 -16.91
N LEU A 213 -10.50 -23.14 -15.75
CA LEU A 213 -11.50 -23.92 -15.01
C LEU A 213 -12.90 -23.88 -15.68
N GLY A 214 -13.21 -22.79 -16.38
CA GLY A 214 -14.43 -22.67 -17.17
C GLY A 214 -14.44 -23.61 -18.38
N VAL A 215 -13.28 -23.78 -19.04
CA VAL A 215 -13.10 -24.74 -20.14
C VAL A 215 -13.22 -26.19 -19.64
N SER A 216 -12.73 -26.50 -18.43
CA SER A 216 -12.84 -27.83 -17.81
C SER A 216 -14.15 -28.09 -17.05
N LYS A 217 -15.14 -27.18 -17.11
CA LYS A 217 -16.47 -27.28 -16.45
C LYS A 217 -16.41 -27.49 -14.93
N LEU A 218 -15.35 -27.03 -14.26
CA LEU A 218 -15.19 -27.15 -12.81
C LEU A 218 -15.84 -25.95 -12.11
N VAL A 219 -17.12 -26.07 -11.74
CA VAL A 219 -17.94 -24.94 -11.25
C VAL A 219 -17.57 -24.50 -9.82
N HIS A 220 -17.10 -25.42 -8.96
CA HIS A 220 -16.90 -25.14 -7.53
C HIS A 220 -15.72 -24.18 -7.25
N PRO A 221 -14.54 -24.33 -7.87
CA PRO A 221 -13.43 -23.41 -7.65
C PRO A 221 -13.64 -22.03 -8.28
N ILE A 222 -14.53 -21.88 -9.29
CA ILE A 222 -14.83 -20.60 -9.95
C ILE A 222 -15.44 -19.58 -8.98
N VAL A 223 -16.27 -20.04 -8.03
CA VAL A 223 -16.93 -19.16 -7.04
C VAL A 223 -15.91 -18.43 -6.16
N MET A 224 -14.77 -19.06 -5.88
CA MET A 224 -13.70 -18.51 -5.03
C MET A 224 -12.85 -17.45 -5.75
N HIS A 225 -12.90 -17.38 -7.08
CA HIS A 225 -12.08 -16.48 -7.90
C HIS A 225 -12.83 -15.23 -8.40
N ILE A 226 -14.07 -15.01 -7.96
CA ILE A 226 -14.86 -13.84 -8.37
C ILE A 226 -14.21 -12.56 -7.81
N PRO A 227 -13.70 -11.64 -8.65
CA PRO A 227 -12.97 -10.47 -8.18
C PRO A 227 -13.87 -9.51 -7.37
N LEU A 228 -13.28 -8.92 -6.32
CA LEU A 228 -13.92 -7.95 -5.44
C LEU A 228 -14.46 -6.73 -6.20
N PRO A 229 -15.60 -6.17 -5.78
CA PRO A 229 -16.59 -5.74 -6.73
C PRO A 229 -16.56 -4.23 -7.01
N SER A 230 -16.75 -3.88 -8.28
CA SER A 230 -17.19 -2.55 -8.73
C SER A 230 -18.54 -2.09 -8.13
N ARG A 231 -19.14 -2.85 -7.19
CA ARG A 231 -20.50 -2.68 -6.63
C ARG A 231 -20.74 -1.31 -5.99
N PHE A 232 -19.69 -0.71 -5.40
CA PHE A 232 -19.80 0.58 -4.71
C PHE A 232 -19.58 1.79 -5.64
N SER A 233 -19.22 1.57 -6.91
CA SER A 233 -19.15 2.67 -7.87
C SER A 233 -20.56 3.19 -8.16
N LYS A 234 -20.73 4.52 -8.23
CA LYS A 234 -22.00 5.16 -8.63
C LYS A 234 -22.50 4.63 -9.98
N ASN A 235 -21.58 4.22 -10.86
CA ASN A 235 -21.88 3.61 -12.15
C ASN A 235 -22.75 2.35 -12.05
N ARG A 236 -22.72 1.60 -10.93
CA ARG A 236 -23.59 0.42 -10.76
C ARG A 236 -25.04 0.80 -10.54
N LYS A 237 -25.31 1.84 -9.74
CA LYS A 237 -26.67 2.38 -9.55
C LYS A 237 -27.21 3.05 -10.82
N ALA A 238 -26.31 3.56 -11.67
CA ALA A 238 -26.67 4.21 -12.93
C ALA A 238 -26.95 3.21 -14.09
N ARG A 239 -26.72 1.90 -13.91
CA ARG A 239 -27.05 0.89 -14.94
C ARG A 239 -28.57 0.84 -15.17
N GLY A 240 -28.98 0.86 -16.43
CA GLY A 240 -30.39 0.97 -16.83
C GLY A 240 -30.86 2.43 -17.00
N HIS A 241 -30.10 3.42 -16.52
CA HIS A 241 -30.39 4.82 -16.78
C HIS A 241 -29.78 5.27 -18.12
N VAL A 242 -30.60 5.79 -19.03
CA VAL A 242 -30.22 6.09 -20.43
C VAL A 242 -28.99 7.02 -20.56
N SER A 243 -28.78 7.95 -19.62
CA SER A 243 -27.70 8.96 -19.68
C SER A 243 -26.73 8.94 -18.49
N ALA A 244 -26.81 7.93 -17.62
CA ALA A 244 -25.94 7.77 -16.45
C ALA A 244 -25.73 9.03 -15.57
N GLY A 245 -26.73 9.93 -15.49
CA GLY A 245 -26.68 11.15 -14.69
C GLY A 245 -26.18 12.40 -15.43
N HIS A 246 -25.87 12.31 -16.72
CA HIS A 246 -25.39 13.47 -17.51
C HIS A 246 -26.51 14.27 -18.18
N GLY A 247 -27.77 13.82 -18.11
CA GLY A 247 -28.92 14.47 -18.76
C GLY A 247 -29.18 13.98 -20.20
N ARG A 248 -30.37 14.26 -20.75
CA ARG A 248 -30.76 13.82 -22.11
C ARG A 248 -30.35 14.81 -23.21
N ILE A 249 -30.43 16.11 -22.91
CA ILE A 249 -30.20 17.21 -23.86
C ILE A 249 -28.70 17.57 -23.91
N GLY A 250 -28.13 18.01 -22.78
CA GLY A 250 -26.68 18.14 -22.63
C GLY A 250 -26.06 16.78 -22.38
N LYS A 251 -25.27 16.25 -23.33
CA LYS A 251 -24.63 14.93 -23.20
C LYS A 251 -23.20 15.06 -22.70
N HIS A 252 -22.67 13.98 -22.13
CA HIS A 252 -21.25 13.87 -21.79
C HIS A 252 -20.42 13.66 -23.07
N ARG A 253 -19.99 14.77 -23.69
CA ARG A 253 -19.14 14.79 -24.89
C ARG A 253 -17.67 15.01 -24.52
N CYS A 254 -16.78 14.68 -25.44
CA CYS A 254 -15.35 14.92 -25.25
C CYS A 254 -15.05 16.42 -25.22
N HIS A 255 -14.53 16.91 -24.09
CA HIS A 255 -13.96 18.26 -23.89
C HIS A 255 -14.80 19.45 -24.44
N PRO A 256 -16.07 19.60 -24.04
CA PRO A 256 -16.96 20.64 -24.58
C PRO A 256 -16.46 22.07 -24.34
N SER A 257 -15.61 22.29 -23.33
CA SER A 257 -15.09 23.60 -22.96
C SER A 257 -13.56 23.71 -23.18
N GLY A 258 -12.97 22.78 -23.94
CA GLY A 258 -11.53 22.66 -24.13
C GLY A 258 -10.86 21.70 -23.14
N ARG A 259 -9.55 21.48 -23.32
CA ARG A 259 -8.72 20.62 -22.47
C ARG A 259 -7.94 21.47 -21.45
N GLY A 260 -7.85 20.97 -20.21
CA GLY A 260 -7.08 21.63 -19.15
C GLY A 260 -7.68 22.99 -18.77
N LYS A 261 -6.81 24.01 -18.65
CA LYS A 261 -7.16 25.38 -18.27
C LYS A 261 -7.36 26.32 -19.49
N ALA A 262 -7.70 25.77 -20.65
CA ALA A 262 -7.89 26.54 -21.87
C ALA A 262 -9.06 27.54 -21.72
N GLY A 263 -8.93 28.70 -22.35
CA GLY A 263 -9.97 29.74 -22.35
C GLY A 263 -10.09 30.54 -21.06
N GLY A 264 -9.09 30.48 -20.16
CA GLY A 264 -9.15 31.18 -18.86
C GLY A 264 -9.24 32.71 -18.94
N GLN A 265 -8.92 33.34 -20.08
CA GLN A 265 -9.19 34.77 -20.35
C GLN A 265 -10.34 34.99 -21.35
N HIS A 266 -10.90 33.91 -21.89
CA HIS A 266 -11.98 33.94 -22.87
C HIS A 266 -13.27 33.36 -22.25
N HIS A 267 -13.75 32.21 -22.73
CA HIS A 267 -15.02 31.63 -22.28
C HIS A 267 -15.02 31.09 -20.85
N MET A 268 -13.86 30.83 -20.23
CA MET A 268 -13.74 30.47 -18.81
C MET A 268 -13.31 31.65 -17.91
N ARG A 269 -13.33 32.88 -18.42
CA ARG A 269 -12.87 34.07 -17.68
C ARG A 269 -13.55 34.26 -16.33
N ILE A 270 -14.87 34.07 -16.27
CA ILE A 270 -15.64 34.23 -15.02
C ILE A 270 -15.11 33.29 -13.92
N LEU A 271 -14.71 32.06 -14.27
CA LEU A 271 -14.15 31.09 -13.33
C LEU A 271 -12.80 31.56 -12.77
N PHE A 272 -11.94 32.12 -13.63
CA PHE A 272 -10.61 32.57 -13.23
C PHE A 272 -10.66 33.88 -12.46
N ASP A 273 -11.44 34.86 -12.92
CA ASP A 273 -11.56 36.15 -12.25
C ASP A 273 -12.19 36.00 -10.85
N LYS A 274 -13.13 35.06 -10.69
CA LYS A 274 -13.81 34.84 -9.40
C LYS A 274 -13.00 34.00 -8.41
N PHE A 275 -12.46 32.86 -8.84
CA PHE A 275 -11.86 31.87 -7.93
C PHE A 275 -10.33 31.85 -7.95
N HIS A 276 -9.72 32.40 -8.99
CA HIS A 276 -8.26 32.39 -9.16
C HIS A 276 -7.72 33.78 -9.54
N PRO A 277 -8.07 34.84 -8.78
CA PRO A 277 -7.54 36.17 -9.05
C PRO A 277 -6.01 36.18 -8.93
N GLY A 278 -5.34 36.85 -9.87
CA GLY A 278 -3.88 36.89 -9.94
C GLY A 278 -3.21 35.69 -10.62
N TYR A 279 -3.98 34.71 -11.12
CA TYR A 279 -3.41 33.60 -11.91
C TYR A 279 -2.74 34.08 -13.20
N PHE A 280 -3.32 35.08 -13.86
CA PHE A 280 -2.75 35.72 -15.03
C PHE A 280 -1.96 36.96 -14.64
N GLY A 281 -0.72 37.04 -15.13
CA GLY A 281 0.18 38.17 -14.89
C GLY A 281 1.57 37.71 -14.45
N LYS A 282 2.43 38.70 -14.19
CA LYS A 282 3.77 38.51 -13.60
C LYS A 282 3.88 39.48 -12.44
N VAL A 283 4.40 39.01 -11.30
CA VAL A 283 4.61 39.84 -10.10
C VAL A 283 6.01 39.62 -9.58
N GLY A 284 6.73 40.71 -9.29
CA GLY A 284 8.05 40.69 -8.66
C GLY A 284 9.23 40.42 -9.59
N MET A 285 10.42 40.39 -8.99
CA MET A 285 11.69 40.10 -9.67
C MET A 285 11.94 38.59 -9.74
N ARG A 286 12.51 38.11 -10.85
CA ARG A 286 12.81 36.68 -11.06
C ARG A 286 14.18 36.33 -10.45
N HIS A 287 14.20 35.47 -9.44
CA HIS A 287 15.43 34.90 -8.90
C HIS A 287 15.82 33.63 -9.66
N PHE A 288 16.78 33.72 -10.57
CA PHE A 288 17.32 32.55 -11.28
C PHE A 288 18.06 31.63 -10.31
N HIS A 289 17.88 30.31 -10.46
CA HIS A 289 18.48 29.29 -9.60
C HIS A 289 18.34 29.57 -8.08
N LEU A 290 17.09 29.56 -7.60
CA LEU A 290 16.79 29.78 -6.18
C LEU A 290 17.38 28.68 -5.30
N LYS A 291 18.49 28.99 -4.61
CA LYS A 291 19.10 28.13 -3.59
C LYS A 291 18.35 28.26 -2.27
N ARG A 292 17.31 27.44 -2.07
CA ARG A 292 16.43 27.50 -0.87
C ARG A 292 17.18 27.38 0.45
N ASN A 293 18.30 26.66 0.49
CA ASN A 293 19.11 26.48 1.70
C ASN A 293 19.70 27.80 2.22
N LEU A 294 20.06 28.75 1.34
CA LEU A 294 20.56 30.07 1.75
C LEU A 294 19.47 30.95 2.37
N TYR A 295 18.23 30.75 1.94
CA TYR A 295 17.05 31.47 2.44
C TYR A 295 16.32 30.71 3.55
N TYR A 296 16.89 29.60 4.03
CA TYR A 296 16.28 28.80 5.08
C TYR A 296 16.34 29.57 6.40
N CYS A 297 15.20 30.08 6.84
CA CYS A 297 15.06 30.84 8.08
C CYS A 297 13.72 30.50 8.77
N PRO A 298 13.59 29.28 9.31
CA PRO A 298 12.43 28.90 10.11
C PRO A 298 12.31 29.79 11.34
N THR A 299 11.07 30.23 11.60
CA THR A 299 10.72 31.18 12.66
C THR A 299 9.93 30.51 13.77
N MET A 300 10.16 30.91 15.02
CA MET A 300 9.37 30.51 16.20
C MET A 300 8.93 31.75 16.99
N ASN A 301 7.84 31.65 17.74
CA ASN A 301 7.35 32.72 18.62
C ASN A 301 7.71 32.46 20.09
N LEU A 302 7.56 33.48 20.96
CA LEU A 302 7.86 33.34 22.39
C LEU A 302 6.93 32.35 23.11
N ASP A 303 5.68 32.22 22.66
CA ASP A 303 4.69 31.32 23.29
C ASP A 303 5.11 29.84 23.20
N GLU A 304 5.82 29.47 22.14
CA GLU A 304 6.24 28.09 21.86
C GLU A 304 7.58 27.75 22.50
N LEU A 305 8.29 28.76 23.04
CA LEU A 305 9.65 28.61 23.55
C LEU A 305 9.72 27.63 24.73
N TRP A 306 8.70 27.63 25.60
CA TRP A 306 8.67 26.74 26.76
C TRP A 306 8.47 25.27 26.36
N SER A 307 7.74 25.01 25.27
CA SER A 307 7.47 23.66 24.74
C SER A 307 8.69 22.99 24.11
N VAL A 308 9.74 23.77 23.79
CA VAL A 308 10.99 23.25 23.23
C VAL A 308 11.83 22.53 24.30
N LEU A 309 11.66 22.91 25.57
CA LEU A 309 12.38 22.29 26.68
C LEU A 309 11.83 20.88 26.96
N PRO A 310 12.69 19.88 27.19
CA PRO A 310 12.28 18.57 27.72
C PRO A 310 11.53 18.72 29.06
N GLU A 311 10.58 17.82 29.34
CA GLU A 311 9.73 17.90 30.55
C GLU A 311 10.54 17.96 31.85
N GLU A 312 11.64 17.19 31.93
CA GLU A 312 12.56 17.21 33.08
C GLU A 312 13.20 18.59 33.32
N ALA A 313 13.62 19.26 32.24
CA ALA A 313 14.22 20.59 32.30
C ALA A 313 13.16 21.65 32.62
N GLN A 314 11.92 21.47 32.17
CA GLN A 314 10.81 22.34 32.54
C GLN A 314 10.47 22.24 34.03
N GLU A 315 10.52 21.05 34.61
CA GLU A 315 10.27 20.84 36.05
C GLU A 315 11.39 21.41 36.93
N GLN A 316 12.65 21.25 36.53
CA GLN A 316 13.78 21.87 37.23
C GLN A 316 13.69 23.40 37.19
N ALA A 317 13.35 23.97 36.02
CA ALA A 317 13.14 25.41 35.87
C ALA A 317 11.84 25.91 36.55
N LYS A 318 10.91 25.02 36.92
CA LYS A 318 9.76 25.34 37.80
C LYS A 318 10.17 25.41 39.28
N LYS A 319 11.12 24.58 39.71
CA LYS A 319 11.55 24.44 41.11
C LYS A 319 12.57 25.51 41.51
N ASP A 320 13.54 25.79 40.64
CA ASP A 320 14.64 26.71 40.92
C ASP A 320 14.57 27.99 40.07
N ALA A 321 14.05 29.08 40.64
CA ALA A 321 13.99 30.38 39.96
C ALA A 321 15.36 31.07 39.79
N SER A 322 16.40 30.58 40.48
CA SER A 322 17.75 31.17 40.43
C SER A 322 18.56 30.78 39.19
N LYS A 323 18.17 29.72 38.47
CA LYS A 323 18.89 29.23 37.28
C LYS A 323 17.97 29.27 36.06
N ALA A 324 18.28 30.14 35.10
CA ALA A 324 17.53 30.25 33.86
C ALA A 324 17.95 29.15 32.86
N PRO A 325 17.00 28.44 32.23
CA PRO A 325 17.33 27.44 31.22
C PRO A 325 17.90 28.12 29.97
N VAL A 326 18.90 27.46 29.36
CA VAL A 326 19.51 27.89 28.10
C VAL A 326 18.87 27.09 26.97
N ILE A 327 18.17 27.78 26.06
CA ILE A 327 17.52 27.17 24.90
C ILE A 327 18.30 27.51 23.65
N ASP A 328 18.82 26.48 22.98
CA ASP A 328 19.49 26.63 21.70
C ASP A 328 18.54 26.31 20.54
N LEU A 329 17.97 27.36 19.95
CA LEU A 329 17.01 27.23 18.86
C LEU A 329 17.65 26.64 17.59
N THR A 330 18.97 26.78 17.42
CA THR A 330 19.65 26.29 16.23
C THR A 330 19.66 24.76 16.17
N GLN A 331 19.77 24.10 17.33
CA GLN A 331 19.70 22.64 17.46
C GLN A 331 18.30 22.10 17.15
N HIS A 332 17.27 22.89 17.43
CA HIS A 332 15.88 22.59 17.07
C HIS A 332 15.51 23.03 15.65
N GLY A 333 16.50 23.44 14.85
CA GLY A 333 16.29 23.82 13.46
C GLY A 333 15.50 25.11 13.28
N VAL A 334 15.52 26.02 14.27
CA VAL A 334 14.85 27.34 14.24
C VAL A 334 15.90 28.45 14.24
N PHE A 335 15.83 29.36 13.27
CA PHE A 335 16.88 30.37 13.08
C PHE A 335 16.46 31.79 13.47
N LYS A 336 15.15 32.07 13.55
CA LYS A 336 14.65 33.40 13.93
C LYS A 336 13.57 33.36 15.01
N LEU A 337 13.76 34.17 16.06
CA LEU A 337 12.77 34.32 17.14
C LEU A 337 11.93 35.60 16.97
N LEU A 338 10.62 35.41 16.99
CA LEU A 338 9.60 36.45 16.85
C LEU A 338 8.90 36.76 18.19
N GLY A 339 8.45 38.00 18.35
CA GLY A 339 7.95 38.53 19.63
C GLY A 339 6.46 38.35 19.92
N ARG A 340 5.76 37.48 19.17
CA ARG A 340 4.36 37.13 19.51
C ARG A 340 4.37 36.31 20.79
N GLY A 341 3.47 36.67 21.72
CA GLY A 341 3.36 35.98 23.00
C GLY A 341 3.87 36.72 24.22
N ARG A 342 3.81 36.04 25.37
CA ARG A 342 4.36 36.51 26.65
C ARG A 342 5.27 35.44 27.23
N ILE A 343 6.36 35.89 27.85
CA ILE A 343 7.25 35.02 28.61
C ILE A 343 7.25 35.52 30.04
N GLU A 344 6.86 34.65 30.97
CA GLU A 344 6.75 35.01 32.39
C GLU A 344 8.01 34.67 33.18
N ARG A 345 8.87 33.83 32.59
CA ARG A 345 10.06 33.27 33.24
C ARG A 345 11.34 33.71 32.53
N PRO A 346 12.44 33.90 33.27
CA PRO A 346 13.72 34.22 32.68
C PRO A 346 14.24 33.02 31.90
N VAL A 347 14.54 33.23 30.62
CA VAL A 347 15.13 32.21 29.73
C VAL A 347 16.31 32.83 28.99
N VAL A 348 17.39 32.08 28.84
CA VAL A 348 18.52 32.46 28.00
C VAL A 348 18.35 31.80 26.64
N VAL A 349 18.19 32.59 25.58
CA VAL A 349 17.90 32.06 24.24
C VAL A 349 19.09 32.27 23.31
N LYS A 350 19.55 31.20 22.67
CA LYS A 350 20.57 31.20 21.60
C LYS A 350 19.90 31.10 20.23
N THR A 351 20.09 32.09 19.36
CA THR A 351 19.45 32.16 18.03
C THR A 351 20.34 32.89 17.02
N LYS A 352 20.12 32.69 15.71
CA LYS A 352 20.78 33.49 14.67
C LYS A 352 20.20 34.90 14.53
N PHE A 353 18.87 35.01 14.57
CA PHE A 353 18.16 36.28 14.42
C PHE A 353 17.08 36.46 15.48
N ILE A 354 16.99 37.67 16.05
CA ILE A 354 15.93 38.01 17.00
C ILE A 354 15.22 39.30 16.58
N SER A 355 13.89 39.33 16.76
CA SER A 355 13.12 40.57 16.60
C SER A 355 13.29 41.50 17.80
N SER A 356 13.27 42.81 17.57
CA SER A 356 13.43 43.82 18.64
C SER A 356 12.37 43.70 19.75
N ILE A 357 11.15 43.31 19.39
CA ILE A 357 10.05 43.07 20.34
C ILE A 357 10.34 41.83 21.20
N ALA A 358 10.84 40.74 20.60
CA ALA A 358 11.18 39.53 21.34
C ALA A 358 12.30 39.81 22.35
N GLU A 359 13.34 40.53 21.92
CA GLU A 359 14.46 40.88 22.77
C GLU A 359 14.02 41.74 23.98
N LYS A 360 13.19 42.76 23.75
CA LYS A 360 12.62 43.59 24.83
C LYS A 360 11.83 42.76 25.85
N LYS A 361 11.02 41.81 25.38
CA LYS A 361 10.19 40.95 26.25
C LYS A 361 11.03 39.96 27.05
N ILE A 362 12.05 39.34 26.43
CA ILE A 362 12.94 38.41 27.13
C ILE A 362 13.75 39.15 28.21
N LYS A 363 14.27 40.34 27.88
CA LYS A 363 14.97 41.19 28.85
C LYS A 363 14.05 41.64 30.00
N ALA A 364 12.80 42.00 29.69
CA ALA A 364 11.80 42.36 30.70
C ALA A 364 11.44 41.19 31.65
N ALA A 365 11.49 39.96 31.16
CA ALA A 365 11.31 38.75 31.97
C ALA A 365 12.57 38.31 32.74
N GLY A 366 13.66 39.08 32.68
CA GLY A 366 14.94 38.76 33.34
C GLY A 366 15.79 37.73 32.59
N GLY A 367 15.45 37.41 31.34
CA GLY A 367 16.23 36.55 30.47
C GLY A 367 17.31 37.28 29.67
N ALA A 368 18.07 36.53 28.87
CA ALA A 368 19.11 37.06 27.99
C ALA A 368 19.04 36.44 26.59
N CYS A 369 19.47 37.19 25.58
CA CYS A 369 19.51 36.74 24.19
C CYS A 369 20.96 36.68 23.74
N ILE A 370 21.40 35.52 23.25
CA ILE A 370 22.75 35.29 22.74
C ILE A 370 22.63 35.01 21.24
N LEU A 371 23.38 35.76 20.44
CA LEU A 371 23.43 35.51 19.00
C LEU A 371 24.45 34.40 18.70
N THR A 372 24.04 33.42 17.91
CA THR A 372 24.87 32.28 17.49
C THR A 372 24.87 32.17 15.97
N ALA A 373 26.00 31.79 15.38
CA ALA A 373 26.19 31.74 13.92
C ALA A 373 25.72 30.43 13.28
#